data_AF-A0A9E5GCH2-F1
#
_entry.id   AF-A0A9E5GCH2-F1
#
_cell.length_a   1.000
_cell.length_b   1.000
_cell.length_c   1.000
_cell.angle_alpha   90.00
_cell.angle_beta   90.00
_cell.angle_gamma   90.00
#
_symmetry.space_group_name_H-M   'P 1'
#
loop_
_entity.id
_entity.type
_entity.pdbx_description
1 polymer ?
#
loop_
_entity_poly.entity_id
_entity_poly.type
_entity_poly.pdbx_seq_one_letter_code
_entity_poly.pdbx_strand_id
1 'polypeptide(L)'
;MDELDRIFSDFKNQVNEIALHAKQVSTVNFKADLKNGTSFNFVYNADKFARAQGDKQEYRPLSVSNAIVDIVGAIGAIALLLVLLLRETRTDIPFILSYAMLITFFSLSATYHFFNRDSRTNQVFYYLKETAKILSLALINSTTIGFGQLPLQTLSRSLSLVAVAVSLLFLSGRTKLSRQASLAAASILPFISLMGFYSLDALVRCLLFSLWSAIALFAKPESRMSSNSIFALIGLVAFSFELSIMLLI
;
A
#
# COMPACT_ATOMS: atom_id res chain seq x y z
N MET A 1 27.81 -13.79 -51.91
CA MET A 1 27.74 -13.64 -50.45
C MET A 1 26.28 -13.48 -50.14
N ASP A 2 25.71 -14.43 -49.40
CA ASP A 2 24.26 -14.48 -49.19
C ASP A 2 23.81 -13.26 -48.37
N GLU A 3 22.59 -12.79 -48.64
CA GLU A 3 22.00 -11.62 -47.97
C GLU A 3 21.98 -11.80 -46.45
N LEU A 4 21.81 -13.05 -46.00
CA LEU A 4 21.90 -13.45 -44.60
C LEU A 4 23.30 -13.21 -44.01
N ASP A 5 24.36 -13.62 -44.71
CA ASP A 5 25.74 -13.45 -44.26
C ASP A 5 26.11 -11.97 -44.15
N ARG A 6 25.58 -11.14 -45.06
CA ARG A 6 25.77 -9.69 -45.02
C ARG A 6 25.09 -9.08 -43.80
N ILE A 7 23.83 -9.41 -43.51
CA ILE A 7 23.08 -8.89 -42.36
C ILE A 7 23.75 -9.28 -41.03
N PHE A 8 24.19 -10.54 -40.90
CA PHE A 8 24.88 -10.99 -39.68
C PHE A 8 26.30 -10.44 -39.54
N SER A 9 26.98 -10.16 -40.66
CA SER A 9 28.24 -9.43 -40.65
C SER A 9 28.06 -7.99 -40.14
N ASP A 10 27.02 -7.29 -40.60
CA ASP A 10 26.70 -5.93 -40.15
C ASP A 10 26.30 -5.90 -38.66
N PHE A 11 25.49 -6.87 -38.21
CA PHE A 11 25.15 -7.03 -36.80
C PHE A 11 26.40 -7.28 -35.94
N LYS A 12 27.32 -8.14 -36.38
CA LYS A 12 28.58 -8.39 -35.67
C LYS A 12 29.42 -7.12 -35.53
N ASN A 13 29.48 -6.30 -36.59
CA ASN A 13 30.21 -5.03 -36.56
C ASN A 13 29.59 -4.05 -35.55
N GLN A 14 28.26 -3.95 -35.50
CA GLN A 14 27.55 -3.13 -34.50
C GLN A 14 27.80 -3.61 -33.06
N VAL A 15 27.80 -4.93 -32.83
CA VAL A 15 28.11 -5.49 -31.49
C VAL A 15 29.56 -5.18 -31.10
N ASN A 16 30.50 -5.27 -32.04
CA ASN A 16 31.89 -4.90 -31.79
C ASN A 16 32.06 -3.41 -31.47
N GLU A 17 31.30 -2.54 -32.15
CA GLU A 17 31.30 -1.11 -31.88
C GLU A 17 30.76 -0.81 -30.46
N ILE A 18 29.65 -1.45 -30.07
CA ILE A 18 29.12 -1.36 -28.70
C ILE A 18 30.18 -1.81 -27.68
N ALA A 19 30.93 -2.88 -27.98
CA ALA A 19 31.99 -3.37 -27.10
C ALA A 19 33.18 -2.39 -27.00
N LEU A 20 33.59 -1.75 -28.10
CA LEU A 20 34.64 -0.72 -28.11
C LEU A 20 34.23 0.52 -27.29
N HIS A 21 32.94 0.87 -27.31
CA HIS A 21 32.38 1.99 -26.58
C HIS A 21 31.75 1.59 -25.23
N ALA A 22 32.12 0.44 -24.66
CA ALA A 22 31.46 -0.13 -23.48
C ALA A 22 31.31 0.83 -22.29
N LYS A 23 32.27 1.75 -22.08
CA LYS A 23 32.19 2.77 -21.01
C LYS A 23 31.08 3.82 -21.21
N GLN A 24 30.57 3.97 -22.42
CA GLN A 24 29.54 4.95 -22.79
C GLN A 24 28.15 4.31 -22.94
N VAL A 25 28.07 2.98 -22.88
CA VAL A 25 26.84 2.22 -23.10
C VAL A 25 26.01 2.18 -21.81
N SER A 26 24.81 2.74 -21.84
CA SER A 26 23.90 2.74 -20.68
C SER A 26 23.06 1.46 -20.58
N THR A 27 22.55 0.97 -21.72
CA THR A 27 21.71 -0.23 -21.80
C THR A 27 21.91 -0.99 -23.10
N VAL A 28 21.96 -2.32 -23.04
CA VAL A 28 21.93 -3.22 -24.20
C VAL A 28 20.86 -4.28 -23.95
N ASN A 29 20.01 -4.50 -24.94
CA ASN A 29 19.05 -5.60 -24.92
C ASN A 29 19.13 -6.34 -26.25
N PHE A 30 19.47 -7.61 -26.18
CA PHE A 30 19.57 -8.49 -27.32
C PHE A 30 18.75 -9.75 -27.05
N LYS A 31 17.84 -10.07 -27.98
CA LYS A 31 17.09 -11.32 -27.97
C LYS A 31 17.17 -11.95 -29.35
N ALA A 32 17.55 -13.23 -29.40
CA ALA A 32 17.51 -14.03 -30.61
C ALA A 32 16.71 -15.31 -30.35
N ASP A 33 15.65 -15.51 -31.13
CA ASP A 33 14.82 -16.70 -31.10
C ASP A 33 15.30 -17.67 -32.20
N LEU A 34 15.59 -18.91 -31.81
CA LEU A 34 16.06 -19.96 -32.72
C LEU A 34 14.88 -20.76 -33.27
N LYS A 35 15.04 -21.31 -34.48
CA LYS A 35 14.01 -22.13 -35.14
C LYS A 35 13.63 -23.40 -34.36
N ASN A 36 14.49 -23.88 -33.47
CA ASN A 36 14.23 -25.02 -32.59
C ASN A 36 13.46 -24.64 -31.31
N GLY A 37 13.03 -23.39 -31.16
CA GLY A 37 12.23 -22.91 -30.04
C GLY A 37 13.02 -22.43 -28.82
N THR A 38 14.36 -22.47 -28.85
CA THR A 38 15.18 -21.87 -27.78
C THR A 38 15.46 -20.40 -28.07
N SER A 39 15.88 -19.64 -27.05
CA SER A 39 16.22 -18.22 -27.22
C SER A 39 17.48 -17.84 -26.45
N PHE A 40 18.26 -16.94 -27.04
CA PHE A 40 19.37 -16.26 -26.38
C PHE A 40 18.90 -14.88 -25.98
N ASN A 41 19.09 -14.52 -24.71
CA ASN A 41 18.75 -13.20 -24.18
C ASN A 41 19.94 -12.63 -23.43
N PHE A 42 20.43 -11.47 -23.87
CA PHE A 42 21.47 -10.70 -23.21
C PHE A 42 20.92 -9.33 -22.86
N VAL A 43 20.84 -9.03 -21.56
CA VAL A 43 20.38 -7.75 -21.03
C VAL A 43 21.48 -7.15 -20.17
N TYR A 44 22.07 -6.06 -20.65
CA TYR A 44 22.99 -5.22 -19.89
C TYR A 44 22.31 -3.90 -19.54
N ASN A 45 22.46 -3.48 -18.30
CA ASN A 45 22.06 -2.16 -17.83
C ASN A 45 23.16 -1.69 -16.87
N ALA A 46 23.80 -0.58 -17.20
CA ALA A 46 24.95 -0.06 -16.46
C ALA A 46 24.61 0.16 -14.98
N ASP A 47 23.42 0.69 -14.67
CA ASP A 47 22.97 0.88 -13.29
C ASP A 47 22.80 -0.47 -12.57
N LYS A 48 22.20 -1.47 -13.22
CA LYS A 48 22.00 -2.79 -12.63
C LYS A 48 23.33 -3.52 -12.41
N PHE A 49 24.30 -3.32 -13.30
CA PHE A 49 25.62 -3.93 -13.23
C PHE A 49 26.51 -3.25 -12.18
N ALA A 50 26.52 -1.92 -12.13
CA ALA A 50 27.18 -1.15 -11.06
C ALA A 50 26.62 -1.49 -9.67
N ARG A 51 25.29 -1.67 -9.57
CA ARG A 51 24.62 -2.18 -8.36
C ARG A 51 25.09 -3.58 -7.94
N ALA A 52 25.45 -4.44 -8.89
CA ALA A 52 25.95 -5.79 -8.61
C ALA A 52 27.44 -5.81 -8.24
N GLN A 53 28.22 -4.82 -8.69
CA GLN A 53 29.66 -4.68 -8.39
C GLN A 53 29.96 -3.96 -7.07
N GLY A 54 28.95 -3.50 -6.33
CA GLY A 54 29.13 -2.95 -4.99
C GLY A 54 29.50 -1.46 -4.95
N ASP A 55 29.33 -0.72 -6.05
CA ASP A 55 29.38 0.73 -5.98
C ASP A 55 28.29 1.23 -5.02
N LYS A 56 28.70 1.99 -4.01
CA LYS A 56 27.89 2.40 -2.85
C LYS A 56 26.49 2.81 -3.32
N GLN A 57 25.48 2.05 -2.88
CA GLN A 57 24.09 2.40 -3.09
C GLN A 57 23.86 3.81 -2.56
N GLU A 58 23.71 4.78 -3.46
CA GLU A 58 23.13 6.06 -3.10
C GLU A 58 21.71 5.77 -2.60
N TYR A 59 21.46 6.00 -1.32
CA TYR A 59 20.16 5.75 -0.71
C TYR A 59 19.08 6.55 -1.46
N ARG A 60 18.07 5.86 -2.01
CA ARG A 60 17.00 6.48 -2.80
C ARG A 60 15.66 6.03 -2.24
N PRO A 61 15.04 6.84 -1.37
CA PRO A 61 13.76 6.49 -0.75
C PRO A 61 12.71 6.22 -1.82
N LEU A 62 11.76 5.34 -1.51
CA LEU A 62 10.69 4.95 -2.43
C LEU A 62 9.84 6.16 -2.84
N SER A 63 9.41 6.98 -1.87
CA SER A 63 8.69 8.23 -2.13
C SER A 63 8.70 9.16 -0.92
N VAL A 64 9.47 10.24 -0.97
CA VAL A 64 9.52 11.23 0.11
C VAL A 64 8.18 11.95 0.30
N SER A 65 7.48 12.27 -0.78
CA SER A 65 6.18 12.96 -0.70
C SER A 65 5.15 12.12 0.04
N ASN A 66 5.08 10.82 -0.23
CA ASN A 66 4.15 9.94 0.47
C ASN A 66 4.53 9.79 1.94
N ALA A 67 5.84 9.70 2.24
CA ALA A 67 6.30 9.67 3.62
C ALA A 67 5.87 10.92 4.41
N ILE A 68 5.94 12.11 3.79
CA ILE A 68 5.48 13.36 4.41
C ILE A 68 3.98 13.33 4.66
N VAL A 69 3.16 12.90 3.68
CA VAL A 69 1.70 12.78 3.85
C VAL A 69 1.37 11.83 5.01
N ASP A 70 2.09 10.73 5.13
CA ASP A 70 1.90 9.77 6.21
C ASP A 70 2.31 10.35 7.57
N ILE A 71 3.41 11.10 7.66
CA ILE A 71 3.80 11.80 8.90
C ILE A 71 2.73 12.81 9.32
N VAL A 72 2.24 13.62 8.37
CA VAL A 72 1.14 14.57 8.63
C VAL A 72 -0.12 13.81 9.07
N GLY A 73 -0.40 12.66 8.47
CA GLY A 73 -1.50 11.80 8.87
C GLY A 73 -1.38 11.26 10.30
N ALA A 74 -0.18 10.83 10.71
CA ALA A 74 0.09 10.40 12.08
C ALA A 74 -0.11 11.55 13.09
N ILE A 75 0.44 12.73 12.80
CA ILE A 75 0.30 13.92 13.66
C ILE A 75 -1.18 14.32 13.75
N GLY A 76 -1.90 14.35 12.63
CA GLY A 76 -3.32 14.64 12.58
C GLY A 76 -4.15 13.65 13.40
N ALA A 77 -3.85 12.35 13.31
CA ALA A 77 -4.50 11.31 14.09
C ALA A 77 -4.26 11.47 15.60
N ILE A 78 -3.03 11.80 16.01
CA ILE A 78 -2.71 12.09 17.42
C ILE A 78 -3.50 13.30 17.90
N ALA A 79 -3.50 14.40 17.13
CA ALA A 79 -4.21 15.62 17.50
C ALA A 79 -5.72 15.39 17.63
N LEU A 80 -6.34 14.69 16.67
CA LEU A 80 -7.76 14.34 16.71
C LEU A 80 -8.10 13.44 17.90
N LEU A 81 -7.28 12.42 18.17
CA LEU A 81 -7.45 11.55 19.34
C LEU A 81 -7.42 12.38 20.64
N LEU A 82 -6.45 13.28 20.80
CA LEU A 82 -6.36 14.13 21.99
C LEU A 82 -7.57 15.04 22.15
N VAL A 83 -8.03 15.67 21.06
CA VAL A 83 -9.23 16.53 21.09
C VAL A 83 -10.47 15.73 21.50
N LEU A 84 -10.64 14.52 20.96
CA LEU A 84 -11.78 13.66 21.30
C LEU A 84 -11.68 13.15 22.73
N LEU A 85 -10.50 12.73 23.21
CA LEU A 85 -10.30 12.31 24.59
C LEU A 85 -10.59 13.42 25.61
N LEU A 86 -10.33 14.68 25.27
CA LEU A 86 -10.68 15.84 26.11
C LEU A 86 -12.18 16.11 26.19
N ARG A 87 -12.95 15.66 25.19
CA ARG A 87 -14.42 15.79 25.16
C ARG A 87 -15.13 14.57 25.73
N GLU A 88 -14.50 13.40 25.66
CA GLU A 88 -15.08 12.13 26.06
C GLU A 88 -15.15 11.97 27.58
N THR A 89 -16.33 11.69 28.12
CA THR A 89 -16.47 11.36 29.56
C THR A 89 -16.23 9.87 29.86
N ARG A 90 -16.37 9.00 28.85
CA ARG A 90 -16.19 7.55 29.00
C ARG A 90 -15.34 6.98 27.87
N THR A 91 -14.12 6.56 28.18
CA THR A 91 -13.18 6.11 27.15
C THR A 91 -13.53 4.70 26.66
N ASP A 92 -14.07 4.60 25.45
CA ASP A 92 -14.31 3.30 24.81
C ASP A 92 -12.99 2.71 24.25
N ILE A 93 -12.70 1.46 24.58
CA ILE A 93 -11.42 0.81 24.22
C ILE A 93 -11.25 0.64 22.70
N PRO A 94 -12.26 0.17 21.93
CA PRO A 94 -12.20 0.11 20.47
C PRO A 94 -11.92 1.46 19.82
N PHE A 95 -12.45 2.55 20.38
CA PHE A 95 -12.17 3.90 19.93
C PHE A 95 -10.68 4.22 20.03
N ILE A 96 -10.07 4.07 21.22
CA ILE A 96 -8.64 4.35 21.41
C ILE A 96 -7.80 3.45 20.49
N LEU A 97 -8.13 2.15 20.42
CA LEU A 97 -7.41 1.19 19.61
C LEU A 97 -7.52 1.52 18.11
N SER A 98 -8.65 2.05 17.63
CA SER A 98 -8.82 2.44 16.23
C SER A 98 -7.83 3.55 15.83
N TYR A 99 -7.68 4.58 16.67
CA TYR A 99 -6.70 5.65 16.46
C TYR A 99 -5.27 5.15 16.63
N ALA A 100 -5.00 4.30 17.63
CA ALA A 100 -3.68 3.71 17.80
C ALA A 100 -3.25 2.91 16.55
N MET A 101 -4.15 2.14 15.94
CA MET A 101 -3.87 1.40 14.71
C MET A 101 -3.71 2.31 13.48
N LEU A 102 -4.47 3.41 13.39
CA LEU A 102 -4.28 4.43 12.33
C LEU A 102 -2.93 5.15 12.46
N ILE A 103 -2.54 5.56 13.67
CA ILE A 103 -1.23 6.17 13.95
C ILE A 103 -0.11 5.18 13.60
N THR A 104 -0.30 3.91 13.99
CA THR A 104 0.63 2.82 13.66
C THR A 104 0.73 2.63 12.15
N PHE A 105 -0.40 2.61 11.42
CA PHE A 105 -0.40 2.54 9.97
C PHE A 105 0.41 3.68 9.35
N PHE A 106 0.12 4.92 9.71
CA PHE A 106 0.78 6.09 9.14
C PHE A 106 2.28 6.08 9.44
N SER A 107 2.68 5.73 10.66
CA SER A 107 4.10 5.63 11.04
C SER A 107 4.84 4.53 10.26
N LEU A 108 4.23 3.35 10.12
CA LEU A 108 4.78 2.24 9.33
C LEU A 108 4.81 2.55 7.84
N SER A 109 3.81 3.27 7.33
CA SER A 109 3.72 3.69 5.93
C SER A 109 4.76 4.76 5.58
N ALA A 110 4.98 5.74 6.46
CA ALA A 110 6.07 6.70 6.31
C ALA A 110 7.42 5.99 6.25
N THR A 111 7.64 5.05 7.18
CA THR A 111 8.86 4.25 7.24
C THR A 111 9.05 3.39 5.98
N TYR A 112 7.97 2.75 5.52
CA TYR A 112 7.95 2.01 4.24
C TYR A 112 8.42 2.86 3.07
N HIS A 113 7.99 4.13 3.01
CA HIS A 113 8.35 5.04 1.94
C HIS A 113 9.77 5.58 2.01
N PHE A 114 10.41 5.57 3.19
CA PHE A 114 11.82 5.88 3.33
C PHE A 114 12.72 4.73 2.84
N PHE A 115 12.35 3.47 3.04
CA PHE A 115 13.21 2.36 2.60
C PHE A 115 13.21 2.16 1.08
N ASN A 116 14.41 1.89 0.52
CA ASN A 116 14.59 1.49 -0.88
C ASN A 116 13.70 0.28 -1.24
N ARG A 117 13.14 0.27 -2.46
CA ARG A 117 12.25 -0.78 -2.97
C ARG A 117 12.85 -2.19 -2.89
N ASP A 118 14.16 -2.30 -3.11
CA ASP A 118 14.88 -3.59 -3.17
C ASP A 118 15.29 -4.10 -1.78
N SER A 119 15.02 -3.35 -0.71
CA SER A 119 15.34 -3.75 0.65
C SER A 119 14.33 -4.77 1.20
N ARG A 120 14.82 -5.83 1.86
CA ARG A 120 13.97 -6.76 2.62
C ARG A 120 13.15 -6.03 3.69
N THR A 121 13.71 -4.97 4.27
CA THR A 121 13.05 -4.14 5.27
C THR A 121 11.80 -3.45 4.71
N ASN A 122 11.86 -2.98 3.45
CA ASN A 122 10.70 -2.40 2.76
C ASN A 122 9.52 -3.39 2.71
N GLN A 123 9.80 -4.66 2.42
CA GLN A 123 8.77 -5.71 2.39
C GLN A 123 8.16 -5.99 3.77
N VAL A 124 8.95 -5.93 4.84
CA VAL A 124 8.43 -6.08 6.23
C VAL A 124 7.47 -4.94 6.56
N PHE A 125 7.88 -3.69 6.31
CA PHE A 125 7.02 -2.52 6.57
C PHE A 125 5.76 -2.50 5.70
N TYR A 126 5.82 -3.04 4.47
CA TYR A 126 4.63 -3.25 3.66
C TYR A 126 3.63 -4.16 4.37
N TYR A 127 4.05 -5.32 4.86
CA TYR A 127 3.12 -6.22 5.54
C TYR A 127 2.61 -5.64 6.86
N LEU A 128 3.48 -5.01 7.64
CA LEU A 128 3.08 -4.41 8.92
C LEU A 128 2.06 -3.27 8.71
N LYS A 129 2.29 -2.37 7.74
CA LYS A 129 1.34 -1.28 7.45
C LYS A 129 0.01 -1.83 6.95
N GLU A 130 0.01 -2.82 6.05
CA GLU A 130 -1.24 -3.40 5.54
C GLU A 130 -2.03 -4.11 6.65
N THR A 131 -1.36 -4.81 7.56
CA THR A 131 -1.98 -5.39 8.76
C THR A 131 -2.58 -4.31 9.66
N ALA A 132 -1.84 -3.23 9.96
CA ALA A 132 -2.33 -2.13 10.77
C ALA A 132 -3.58 -1.47 10.15
N LYS A 133 -3.59 -1.28 8.83
CA LYS A 133 -4.76 -0.81 8.09
C LYS A 133 -5.97 -1.75 8.28
N ILE A 134 -5.81 -3.04 8.02
CA ILE A 134 -6.90 -4.02 8.14
C ILE A 134 -7.49 -4.01 9.56
N LEU A 135 -6.63 -3.99 10.59
CA LEU A 135 -7.05 -3.92 11.98
C LEU A 135 -7.74 -2.59 12.32
N SER A 136 -7.23 -1.45 11.83
CA SER A 136 -7.87 -0.15 12.06
C SER A 136 -9.31 -0.12 11.52
N LEU A 137 -9.55 -0.65 10.32
CA LEU A 137 -10.87 -0.66 9.71
C LEU A 137 -11.87 -1.51 10.51
N ALA A 138 -11.42 -2.64 11.07
CA ALA A 138 -12.26 -3.49 11.92
C ALA A 138 -12.59 -2.85 13.28
N LEU A 139 -11.63 -2.12 13.86
CA LEU A 139 -11.84 -1.37 15.11
C LEU A 139 -12.77 -0.17 14.89
N ILE A 140 -12.66 0.50 13.74
CA ILE A 140 -13.61 1.55 13.33
C ILE A 140 -15.03 1.00 13.27
N ASN A 141 -15.25 -0.15 12.61
CA ASN A 141 -16.57 -0.80 12.58
C ASN A 141 -17.11 -1.12 13.98
N SER A 142 -16.21 -1.54 14.89
CA SER A 142 -16.56 -1.87 16.27
C SER A 142 -16.92 -0.63 17.10
N THR A 143 -16.31 0.52 16.77
CA THR A 143 -16.56 1.80 17.45
C THR A 143 -17.89 2.42 17.00
N THR A 144 -18.17 2.46 15.69
CA THR A 144 -19.40 3.08 15.15
C THR A 144 -20.67 2.33 15.55
N ILE A 145 -20.59 1.01 15.72
CA ILE A 145 -21.73 0.16 16.13
C ILE A 145 -21.72 -0.05 17.66
N GLY A 146 -20.70 0.48 18.35
CA GLY A 146 -20.57 0.53 19.81
C GLY A 146 -21.81 1.06 20.55
N PHE A 147 -22.53 1.97 19.89
CA PHE A 147 -23.67 2.71 20.43
C PHE A 147 -25.05 2.11 20.10
N GLY A 148 -25.12 0.92 19.46
CA GLY A 148 -26.36 0.28 19.00
C GLY A 148 -26.87 -0.90 19.82
N GLN A 149 -27.95 -1.56 19.36
CA GLN A 149 -28.57 -2.74 20.00
C GLN A 149 -27.63 -3.98 19.99
N LEU A 150 -27.56 -4.70 21.13
CA LEU A 150 -26.66 -5.85 21.38
C LEU A 150 -26.54 -6.90 20.24
N PRO A 151 -27.63 -7.33 19.57
CA PRO A 151 -27.54 -8.36 18.52
C PRO A 151 -26.77 -7.87 17.28
N LEU A 152 -27.01 -6.63 16.87
CA LEU A 152 -26.36 -6.03 15.70
C LEU A 152 -24.87 -5.77 15.94
N GLN A 153 -24.52 -5.37 17.17
CA GLN A 153 -23.14 -5.17 17.57
C GLN A 153 -22.34 -6.47 17.51
N THR A 154 -22.93 -7.58 17.97
CA THR A 154 -22.29 -8.90 17.93
C THR A 154 -22.10 -9.38 16.50
N LEU A 155 -23.10 -9.18 15.65
CA LEU A 155 -23.03 -9.54 14.22
C LEU A 155 -21.95 -8.73 13.49
N SER A 156 -21.91 -7.41 13.67
CA SER A 156 -20.90 -6.54 13.07
C SER A 156 -19.47 -6.92 13.47
N ARG A 157 -19.25 -7.17 14.77
CA ARG A 157 -17.94 -7.60 15.28
C ARG A 157 -17.53 -8.93 14.65
N SER A 158 -18.44 -9.90 14.59
CA SER A 158 -18.19 -11.21 14.00
C SER A 158 -17.85 -11.10 12.51
N LEU A 159 -18.64 -10.34 11.74
CA LEU A 159 -18.38 -10.11 10.32
C LEU A 159 -17.06 -9.37 10.08
N SER A 160 -16.74 -8.37 10.91
CA SER A 160 -15.47 -7.65 10.85
C SER A 160 -14.29 -8.58 11.14
N LEU A 161 -14.38 -9.46 12.14
CA LEU A 161 -13.34 -10.45 12.45
C LEU A 161 -13.15 -11.46 11.31
N VAL A 162 -14.24 -11.95 10.70
CA VAL A 162 -14.16 -12.83 9.53
C VAL A 162 -13.48 -12.11 8.36
N ALA A 163 -13.86 -10.86 8.08
CA ALA A 163 -13.26 -10.07 7.02
C ALA A 163 -11.77 -9.79 7.28
N VAL A 164 -11.37 -9.53 8.52
CA VAL A 164 -9.96 -9.42 8.94
C VAL A 164 -9.22 -10.73 8.69
N ALA A 165 -9.77 -11.86 9.17
CA ALA A 165 -9.13 -13.18 9.03
C ALA A 165 -8.90 -13.53 7.55
N VAL A 166 -9.91 -13.30 6.70
CA VAL A 166 -9.81 -13.51 5.25
C VAL A 166 -8.76 -12.57 4.63
N SER A 167 -8.77 -11.28 4.99
CA SER A 167 -7.81 -10.31 4.47
C SER A 167 -6.37 -10.66 4.85
N LEU A 168 -6.13 -11.08 6.09
CA LEU A 168 -4.81 -11.47 6.59
C LEU A 168 -4.34 -12.82 6.03
N LEU A 169 -5.26 -13.78 5.84
CA LEU A 169 -4.97 -15.05 5.17
C LEU A 169 -4.44 -14.79 3.76
N PHE A 170 -5.12 -13.95 2.98
CA PHE A 170 -4.65 -13.57 1.65
C PHE A 170 -3.34 -12.77 1.70
N LEU A 171 -3.16 -11.89 2.69
CA LEU A 171 -1.91 -11.15 2.86
C LEU A 171 -0.72 -12.09 3.11
N SER A 172 -0.94 -13.18 3.86
CA SER A 172 0.06 -14.20 4.17
C SER A 172 0.51 -15.03 2.97
N GLY A 173 -0.28 -15.10 1.90
CA GLY A 173 0.02 -15.92 0.71
C GLY A 173 1.24 -15.45 -0.11
N ARG A 174 1.78 -14.25 0.16
CA ARG A 174 2.99 -13.66 -0.47
C ARG A 174 2.98 -13.56 -2.01
N THR A 175 1.90 -13.90 -2.70
CA THR A 175 1.78 -13.77 -4.16
C THR A 175 1.13 -12.44 -4.54
N LYS A 176 1.27 -12.03 -5.81
CA LYS A 176 0.59 -10.82 -6.32
C LYS A 176 -0.93 -10.94 -6.22
N LEU A 177 -1.48 -12.10 -6.59
CA LEU A 177 -2.90 -12.39 -6.51
C LEU A 177 -3.39 -12.35 -5.06
N SER A 178 -2.66 -12.96 -4.12
CA SER A 178 -3.06 -12.96 -2.72
C SER A 178 -3.03 -11.55 -2.12
N ARG A 179 -2.07 -10.70 -2.50
CA ARG A 179 -2.07 -9.28 -2.10
C ARG A 179 -3.28 -8.53 -2.65
N GLN A 180 -3.64 -8.75 -3.92
CA GLN A 180 -4.82 -8.13 -4.53
C GLN A 180 -6.11 -8.59 -3.85
N ALA A 181 -6.24 -9.88 -3.55
CA ALA A 181 -7.38 -10.42 -2.83
C ALA A 181 -7.50 -9.82 -1.41
N SER A 182 -6.36 -9.66 -0.71
CA SER A 182 -6.31 -9.00 0.59
C SER A 182 -6.78 -7.54 0.53
N LEU A 183 -6.30 -6.79 -0.46
CA LEU A 183 -6.71 -5.39 -0.68
C LEU A 183 -8.20 -5.27 -1.07
N ALA A 184 -8.71 -6.19 -1.89
CA ALA A 184 -10.12 -6.25 -2.26
C ALA A 184 -11.00 -6.53 -1.03
N ALA A 185 -10.64 -7.52 -0.21
CA ALA A 185 -11.33 -7.81 1.03
C ALA A 185 -11.29 -6.60 2.01
N ALA A 186 -10.12 -5.97 2.16
CA ALA A 186 -9.95 -4.77 2.97
C ALA A 186 -10.78 -3.57 2.45
N SER A 187 -11.03 -3.47 1.14
CA SER A 187 -11.86 -2.39 0.57
C SER A 187 -13.36 -2.52 0.87
N ILE A 188 -13.83 -3.74 1.17
CA ILE A 188 -15.23 -4.02 1.53
C ILE A 188 -15.44 -3.82 3.04
N LEU A 189 -14.39 -4.01 3.84
CA LEU A 189 -14.44 -3.99 5.31
C LEU A 189 -15.12 -2.75 5.93
N PRO A 190 -14.91 -1.51 5.43
CA PRO A 190 -15.57 -0.32 6.00
C PRO A 190 -17.10 -0.37 5.96
N PHE A 191 -17.68 -1.03 4.94
CA PHE A 191 -19.13 -1.04 4.71
C PHE A 191 -19.90 -1.87 5.75
N ILE A 192 -19.22 -2.73 6.52
CA ILE A 192 -19.85 -3.47 7.62
C ILE A 192 -20.41 -2.50 8.67
N SER A 193 -19.77 -1.33 8.86
CA SER A 193 -20.26 -0.30 9.78
C SER A 193 -21.65 0.26 9.44
N LEU A 194 -22.07 0.18 8.17
CA LEU A 194 -23.37 0.69 7.71
C LEU A 194 -24.55 -0.17 8.18
N MET A 195 -24.30 -1.39 8.67
CA MET A 195 -25.35 -2.24 9.21
C MET A 195 -25.97 -1.65 10.48
N GLY A 196 -25.19 -0.90 11.28
CA GLY A 196 -25.67 -0.33 12.54
C GLY A 196 -26.15 1.11 12.43
N PHE A 197 -25.56 1.90 11.53
CA PHE A 197 -25.93 3.30 11.36
C PHE A 197 -25.74 3.71 9.90
N TYR A 198 -26.81 4.24 9.30
CA TYR A 198 -26.79 4.67 7.90
C TYR A 198 -27.04 6.17 7.82
N SER A 199 -26.01 6.92 7.42
CA SER A 199 -26.08 8.34 7.11
C SER A 199 -25.21 8.65 5.90
N LEU A 200 -25.41 9.84 5.31
CA LEU A 200 -24.56 10.30 4.22
C LEU A 200 -23.09 10.44 4.66
N ASP A 201 -22.86 10.89 5.89
CA ASP A 201 -21.51 10.99 6.46
C ASP A 201 -20.85 9.62 6.63
N ALA A 202 -21.61 8.62 7.13
CA ALA A 202 -21.14 7.25 7.28
C ALA A 202 -20.80 6.62 5.91
N LEU A 203 -21.61 6.89 4.87
CA LEU A 203 -21.32 6.46 3.51
C LEU A 203 -20.04 7.11 2.96
N VAL A 204 -19.87 8.42 3.14
CA VAL A 204 -18.66 9.14 2.70
C VAL A 204 -17.43 8.58 3.39
N ARG A 205 -17.49 8.36 4.71
CA ARG A 205 -16.40 7.71 5.48
C ARG A 205 -16.09 6.32 4.92
N CYS A 206 -17.10 5.49 4.68
CA CYS A 206 -16.91 4.13 4.14
C CYS A 206 -16.26 4.17 2.77
N LEU A 207 -16.68 5.08 1.88
CA LEU A 207 -16.10 5.26 0.55
C LEU A 207 -14.64 5.71 0.63
N LEU A 208 -14.32 6.66 1.50
CA LEU A 208 -12.93 7.13 1.69
C LEU A 208 -12.01 6.00 2.18
N PHE A 209 -12.45 5.25 3.20
CA PHE A 209 -11.67 4.09 3.67
C PHE A 209 -11.64 2.93 2.67
N SER A 210 -12.66 2.77 1.84
CA SER A 210 -12.65 1.80 0.75
C SER A 210 -11.63 2.19 -0.33
N LEU A 211 -11.62 3.46 -0.75
CA LEU A 211 -10.67 4.01 -1.74
C LEU A 211 -9.22 3.89 -1.29
N TRP A 212 -8.96 4.02 0.02
CA TRP A 212 -7.65 3.79 0.61
C TRP A 212 -7.08 2.38 0.27
N SER A 213 -7.93 1.36 0.18
CA SER A 213 -7.51 0.01 -0.25
C SER A 213 -7.70 -0.24 -1.76
N ALA A 214 -8.78 0.28 -2.35
CA ALA A 214 -9.14 0.00 -3.74
C ALA A 214 -8.15 0.61 -4.75
N ILE A 215 -7.64 1.82 -4.50
CA ILE A 215 -6.70 2.47 -5.42
C ILE A 215 -5.40 1.67 -5.56
N ALA A 216 -4.97 0.98 -4.50
CA ALA A 216 -3.80 0.11 -4.55
C ALA A 216 -3.97 -1.12 -5.45
N LEU A 217 -5.21 -1.47 -5.84
CA LEU A 217 -5.48 -2.54 -6.82
C LEU A 217 -5.17 -2.11 -8.25
N PHE A 218 -5.45 -0.84 -8.57
CA PHE A 218 -5.38 -0.29 -9.92
C PHE A 218 -4.10 0.53 -10.17
N ALA A 219 -3.50 1.09 -9.12
CA ALA A 219 -2.30 1.89 -9.22
C ALA A 219 -1.11 1.03 -9.64
N LYS A 220 -0.38 1.49 -10.67
CA LYS A 220 0.92 0.91 -11.00
C LYS A 220 1.88 1.19 -9.83
N PRO A 221 2.61 0.18 -9.31
CA PRO A 221 3.56 0.37 -8.20
C PRO A 221 4.73 1.32 -8.53
N GLU A 222 4.86 1.75 -9.79
CA GLU A 222 5.88 2.67 -10.29
C GLU A 222 5.39 4.13 -10.40
N SER A 223 4.11 4.39 -10.10
CA SER A 223 3.57 5.75 -10.06
C SER A 223 4.19 6.50 -8.87
N ARG A 224 4.98 7.54 -9.17
CA ARG A 224 5.58 8.43 -8.16
C ARG A 224 4.54 9.16 -7.28
N MET A 225 3.27 9.17 -7.70
CA MET A 225 2.24 10.04 -7.14
C MET A 225 1.00 9.29 -6.63
N SER A 226 1.08 7.98 -6.36
CA SER A 226 -0.04 7.23 -5.75
C SER A 226 0.06 7.19 -4.22
N SER A 227 -0.22 8.30 -3.53
CA SER A 227 -0.52 8.20 -2.09
C SER A 227 -2.01 7.89 -1.92
N ASN A 228 -2.32 6.64 -1.64
CA ASN A 228 -3.65 6.23 -1.21
C ASN A 228 -3.93 6.64 0.25
N SER A 229 -2.90 7.00 1.02
CA SER A 229 -3.00 7.45 2.41
C SER A 229 -3.81 8.73 2.59
N ILE A 230 -3.92 9.57 1.56
CA ILE A 230 -4.75 10.78 1.63
C ILE A 230 -6.22 10.44 1.87
N PHE A 231 -6.71 9.33 1.30
CA PHE A 231 -8.08 8.86 1.55
C PHE A 231 -8.24 8.35 2.98
N ALA A 232 -7.20 7.74 3.56
CA ALA A 232 -7.18 7.38 4.97
C ALA A 232 -7.25 8.61 5.87
N LEU A 233 -6.52 9.67 5.54
CA LEU A 233 -6.49 10.92 6.30
C LEU A 233 -7.86 11.64 6.25
N ILE A 234 -8.44 11.80 5.07
CA ILE A 234 -9.76 12.42 4.93
C ILE A 234 -10.83 11.54 5.58
N GLY A 235 -10.73 10.21 5.43
CA GLY A 235 -11.60 9.24 6.09
C GLY A 235 -11.53 9.30 7.61
N LEU A 236 -10.34 9.50 8.17
CA LEU A 236 -10.13 9.72 9.60
C LEU A 236 -10.76 11.02 10.09
N VAL A 237 -10.65 12.11 9.34
CA VAL A 237 -11.32 13.37 9.65
C VAL A 237 -12.84 13.17 9.65
N ALA A 238 -13.39 12.53 8.61
CA ALA A 238 -14.81 12.20 8.54
C ALA A 238 -15.28 11.32 9.71
N PHE A 239 -14.50 10.30 10.08
CA PHE A 239 -14.74 9.46 11.25
C PHE A 239 -14.72 10.26 12.56
N SER A 240 -13.78 11.19 12.70
CA SER A 240 -13.69 12.06 13.88
C SER A 240 -14.91 12.96 14.02
N PHE A 241 -15.40 13.51 12.91
CA PHE A 241 -16.63 14.31 12.90
C PHE A 241 -17.85 13.47 13.26
N GLU A 242 -18.03 12.30 12.65
CA GLU A 242 -19.12 11.37 12.95
C GLU A 242 -19.13 11.00 14.44
N LEU A 243 -17.97 10.62 15.00
CA LEU A 243 -17.84 10.35 16.42
C LEU A 243 -18.18 11.57 17.28
N SER A 244 -17.65 12.75 16.95
CA SER A 244 -17.90 13.95 17.75
C SER A 244 -19.39 14.29 17.88
N ILE A 245 -20.20 13.96 16.87
CA ILE A 245 -21.66 14.12 16.91
C ILE A 245 -22.28 13.04 17.80
N MET A 246 -21.87 11.78 17.65
CA MET A 246 -22.36 10.67 18.49
C MET A 246 -22.06 10.85 19.97
N LEU A 247 -20.95 11.52 20.30
CA LEU A 247 -20.51 11.77 21.68
C LEU A 247 -21.18 12.99 22.34
N LEU A 248 -21.90 13.81 21.56
CA LEU A 248 -22.70 14.94 22.06
C LEU A 248 -24.15 14.54 22.37
N ILE A 249 -24.59 13.34 21.97
CA ILE A 249 -25.94 12.79 22.16
C ILE A 249 -25.92 11.83 23.34
#